data_AF-A0A918XNM2-F1
#
_entry.id   AF-A0A918XNM2-F1
#
_cell.length_a   1.000
_cell.length_b   1.000
_cell.length_c   1.000
_cell.angle_alpha   90.00
_cell.angle_beta   90.00
_cell.angle_gamma   90.00
#
_symmetry.space_group_name_H-M   'P 1'
#
loop_
_entity.id
_entity.type
_entity.pdbx_description
1 polymer ?
#
loop_
_entity_poly.entity_id
_entity_poly.type
_entity_poly.pdbx_seq_one_letter_code
_entity_poly.pdbx_strand_id
1 'polypeptide(L)'
;MTDRRLTPPFAVLGLALLLAGCAGIGQLQQARAMPPQVIARQNDEFVCQRLRGFGYAADVPVTWLREAQRRNLQSCIDQGMAQRRSDDANRARFGCDRFSAFPWGRCW
;
A
#
# COMPACT_ATOMS: atom_id res chain seq x y z
N MET A 1 -27.24 45.83 -0.41
CA MET A 1 -26.96 45.08 -1.66
C MET A 1 -25.52 44.64 -1.56
N THR A 2 -25.29 43.37 -1.22
CA THR A 2 -23.95 42.84 -0.89
C THR A 2 -23.44 42.05 -2.09
N ASP A 3 -22.42 42.60 -2.72
CA ASP A 3 -21.77 42.09 -3.91
C ASP A 3 -21.05 40.77 -3.63
N ARG A 4 -21.34 39.75 -4.45
CA ARG A 4 -20.86 38.38 -4.31
C ARG A 4 -19.39 38.32 -4.73
N ARG A 5 -18.49 38.19 -3.76
CA ARG A 5 -17.08 37.83 -4.01
C ARG A 5 -17.03 36.42 -4.62
N LEU A 6 -16.77 36.34 -5.93
CA LEU A 6 -16.29 35.13 -6.59
C LEU A 6 -14.91 34.78 -6.01
N THR A 7 -14.87 33.86 -5.06
CA THR A 7 -13.66 33.10 -4.75
C THR A 7 -13.61 31.88 -5.67
N PRO A 8 -12.56 31.70 -6.49
CA PRO A 8 -12.47 30.58 -7.41
C PRO A 8 -12.34 29.26 -6.60
N PRO A 9 -13.17 28.24 -6.88
CA PRO A 9 -13.20 26.97 -6.13
C PRO A 9 -11.95 26.09 -6.32
N PHE A 10 -10.95 26.53 -7.07
CA PHE A 10 -9.79 25.72 -7.43
C PHE A 10 -8.67 25.66 -6.37
N ALA A 11 -8.71 26.51 -5.34
CA ALA A 11 -7.64 26.57 -4.33
C ALA A 11 -7.70 25.45 -3.27
N VAL A 12 -8.75 24.62 -3.24
CA VAL A 12 -8.94 23.58 -2.21
C VAL A 12 -8.41 22.20 -2.65
N LEU A 13 -8.07 22.02 -3.94
CA LEU A 13 -7.63 20.73 -4.48
C LEU A 13 -6.16 20.38 -4.21
N GLY A 14 -5.36 21.31 -3.69
CA GLY A 14 -3.91 21.10 -3.48
C GLY A 14 -3.50 20.47 -2.14
N LEU A 15 -4.38 20.47 -1.13
CA LEU A 15 -3.99 20.07 0.24
C LEU A 15 -4.28 18.61 0.59
N ALA A 16 -4.87 17.82 -0.32
CA ALA A 16 -5.20 16.41 -0.08
C ALA A 16 -4.05 15.44 -0.39
N LEU A 17 -3.02 15.86 -1.15
CA LEU A 17 -1.93 14.97 -1.56
C LEU A 17 -0.80 14.81 -0.53
N LEU A 18 -0.71 15.67 0.49
CA LEU A 18 0.36 15.60 1.50
C LEU A 18 0.07 14.61 2.65
N LEU A 19 -1.17 14.13 2.80
CA LEU A 19 -1.54 13.11 3.81
C LEU A 19 -1.50 11.67 3.26
N ALA A 20 -1.32 11.48 1.96
CA ALA A 20 -1.24 10.16 1.35
C ALA A 20 0.07 9.41 1.69
N GLY A 21 1.10 10.11 2.18
CA GLY A 21 2.40 9.51 2.51
C GLY A 21 2.44 8.69 3.80
N CYS A 22 1.54 8.93 4.77
CA CYS A 22 1.57 8.28 6.08
C CYS A 22 0.40 7.32 6.34
N ALA A 23 -0.64 7.33 5.51
CA ALA A 23 -1.82 6.48 5.69
C ALA A 23 -1.57 4.99 5.37
N GLY A 24 -0.55 4.65 4.57
CA GLY A 24 -0.28 3.27 4.17
C GLY A 24 0.31 2.38 5.26
N ILE A 25 1.15 2.94 6.15
CA ILE A 25 1.87 2.15 7.17
C ILE A 25 0.98 1.88 8.40
N GLY A 26 0.20 2.88 8.84
CA GLY A 26 -0.67 2.75 10.01
C GLY A 26 -1.79 1.72 9.83
N GLN A 27 -2.32 1.60 8.62
CA GLN A 27 -3.40 0.66 8.27
C GLN A 27 -2.96 -0.81 8.38
N LEU A 28 -1.73 -1.15 7.94
CA LEU A 28 -1.19 -2.51 8.04
C LEU A 28 -0.74 -2.83 9.47
N GLN A 29 -0.18 -1.85 10.20
CA GLN A 29 0.13 -2.03 11.62
C GLN A 29 -1.14 -2.27 12.45
N GLN A 30 -2.22 -1.53 12.18
CA GLN A 30 -3.50 -1.74 12.84
C GLN A 30 -4.10 -3.12 12.52
N ALA A 31 -3.97 -3.57 11.26
CA ALA A 31 -4.38 -4.92 10.88
C ALA A 31 -3.55 -6.02 11.57
N ARG A 32 -2.25 -5.79 11.81
CA ARG A 32 -1.39 -6.70 12.59
C ARG A 32 -1.79 -6.80 14.06
N ALA A 33 -2.26 -5.70 14.63
CA ALA A 33 -2.73 -5.65 16.02
C ALA A 33 -4.16 -6.20 16.18
N MET A 34 -4.88 -6.51 15.11
CA MET A 34 -6.23 -7.07 15.23
C MET A 34 -6.19 -8.47 15.85
N PRO A 35 -7.00 -8.71 16.90
CA PRO A 35 -7.10 -10.03 17.49
C PRO A 35 -7.92 -10.97 16.58
N PRO A 36 -7.66 -12.29 16.62
CA PRO A 36 -8.23 -13.25 15.68
C PRO A 36 -9.77 -13.29 15.72
N GLN A 37 -10.39 -13.09 16.89
CA GLN A 37 -11.84 -13.02 17.03
C GLN A 37 -12.47 -11.83 16.30
N VAL A 38 -11.74 -10.73 16.13
CA VAL A 38 -12.22 -9.57 15.37
C VAL A 38 -12.09 -9.83 13.88
N ILE A 39 -10.97 -10.41 13.45
CA ILE A 39 -10.75 -10.81 12.04
C ILE A 39 -11.83 -11.82 11.62
N ALA A 40 -12.16 -12.79 12.48
CA ALA A 40 -13.19 -13.79 12.24
C ALA A 40 -14.58 -13.20 11.94
N ARG A 41 -14.89 -12.00 12.43
CA ARG A 41 -16.17 -11.30 12.21
C ARG A 41 -16.18 -10.40 10.98
N GLN A 42 -15.02 -10.16 10.38
CA GLN A 42 -14.95 -9.36 9.15
C GLN A 42 -15.44 -10.16 7.94
N ASN A 43 -15.94 -9.44 6.94
CA ASN A 43 -16.32 -10.04 5.67
C ASN A 43 -15.09 -10.46 4.86
N ASP A 44 -15.30 -11.34 3.88
CA ASP A 44 -14.20 -11.90 3.08
C ASP A 44 -13.53 -10.85 2.20
N GLU A 45 -14.26 -9.84 1.76
CA GLU A 45 -13.71 -8.73 0.96
C GLU A 45 -12.70 -7.90 1.75
N PHE A 46 -13.04 -7.52 2.98
CA PHE A 46 -12.14 -6.81 3.89
C PHE A 46 -10.91 -7.64 4.20
N VAL A 47 -11.10 -8.93 4.51
CA VAL A 47 -9.98 -9.83 4.80
C VAL A 47 -9.07 -9.96 3.57
N CYS A 48 -9.64 -10.17 2.39
CA CYS A 48 -8.92 -10.26 1.13
C CYS A 48 -8.14 -8.98 0.80
N GLN A 49 -8.72 -7.80 1.04
CA GLN A 49 -8.03 -6.52 0.82
C GLN A 49 -6.79 -6.38 1.73
N ARG A 50 -6.92 -6.77 3.02
CA ARG A 50 -5.80 -6.76 3.97
C ARG A 50 -4.73 -7.78 3.61
N LEU A 51 -5.14 -8.99 3.22
CA LEU A 51 -4.24 -10.04 2.75
C LEU A 51 -3.44 -9.63 1.51
N ARG A 52 -4.09 -8.96 0.55
CA ARG A 52 -3.40 -8.32 -0.59
C ARG A 52 -2.38 -7.29 -0.13
N GLY A 53 -2.79 -6.41 0.78
CA GLY A 53 -1.90 -5.39 1.35
C GLY A 53 -0.69 -5.98 2.07
N PHE A 54 -0.87 -7.07 2.82
CA PHE A 54 0.24 -7.83 3.39
C PHE A 54 1.11 -8.40 2.27
N GLY A 55 0.59 -9.25 1.38
CA GLY A 55 1.37 -9.84 0.29
C GLY A 55 2.14 -8.82 -0.56
N TYR A 56 1.61 -7.61 -0.71
CA TYR A 56 2.28 -6.51 -1.41
C TYR A 56 3.42 -5.85 -0.60
N ALA A 57 3.18 -5.49 0.67
CA ALA A 57 4.08 -4.61 1.42
C ALA A 57 4.92 -5.30 2.50
N ALA A 58 4.49 -6.45 3.01
CA ALA A 58 5.03 -6.99 4.26
C ALA A 58 4.77 -8.50 4.45
N ASP A 59 5.44 -9.14 5.40
CA ASP A 59 5.08 -10.54 5.73
C ASP A 59 3.67 -10.63 6.33
N VAL A 60 2.93 -11.66 5.89
CA VAL A 60 1.56 -11.95 6.34
C VAL A 60 1.62 -12.55 7.75
N PRO A 61 0.94 -11.97 8.75
CA PRO A 61 0.95 -12.53 10.10
C PRO A 61 0.27 -13.92 10.15
N VAL A 62 0.73 -14.79 11.04
CA VAL A 62 0.22 -16.18 11.20
C VAL A 62 -1.29 -16.22 11.45
N THR A 63 -1.83 -15.26 12.20
CA THR A 63 -3.29 -15.15 12.45
C THR A 63 -4.08 -14.90 11.17
N TRP A 64 -3.56 -14.04 10.30
CA TRP A 64 -4.15 -13.73 9.00
C TRP A 64 -3.99 -14.88 8.00
N LEU A 65 -2.85 -15.57 8.02
CA LEU A 65 -2.65 -16.80 7.21
C LEU A 65 -3.64 -17.89 7.58
N ARG A 66 -3.89 -18.10 8.88
CA ARG A 66 -4.86 -19.09 9.35
C ARG A 66 -6.28 -18.74 8.90
N GLU A 67 -6.67 -17.47 8.98
CA GLU A 67 -7.97 -17.01 8.47
C GLU A 67 -8.06 -17.12 6.94
N ALA A 68 -6.98 -16.85 6.21
CA ALA A 68 -6.93 -17.03 4.77
C ALA A 68 -7.15 -18.49 4.38
N GLN A 69 -6.48 -19.43 5.05
CA GLN A 69 -6.64 -20.87 4.84
C GLN A 69 -8.07 -21.33 5.19
N ARG A 70 -8.60 -20.89 6.33
CA ARG A 70 -9.96 -21.24 6.77
C ARG A 70 -11.05 -20.85 5.76
N ARG A 71 -10.82 -19.76 5.03
CA ARG A 71 -11.78 -19.16 4.08
C ARG A 71 -11.40 -19.36 2.61
N ASN A 72 -10.34 -20.11 2.31
CA ASN A 72 -9.78 -20.26 0.96
C ASN A 72 -9.44 -18.92 0.25
N LEU A 73 -8.97 -17.92 1.00
CA LEU A 73 -8.60 -16.58 0.48
C LEU A 73 -7.11 -16.45 0.14
N GLN A 74 -6.41 -17.58 -0.05
CA GLN A 74 -4.98 -17.60 -0.35
C GLN A 74 -4.63 -16.82 -1.63
N SER A 75 -5.53 -16.86 -2.62
CA SER A 75 -5.39 -16.14 -3.89
C SER A 75 -5.25 -14.62 -3.71
N CYS A 76 -5.79 -14.04 -2.63
CA CYS A 76 -5.62 -12.63 -2.30
C CYS A 76 -4.17 -12.32 -1.91
N ILE A 77 -3.50 -13.21 -1.18
CA ILE A 77 -2.09 -13.04 -0.84
C ILE A 77 -1.24 -13.12 -2.10
N ASP A 78 -1.52 -14.10 -2.96
CA ASP A 78 -0.80 -14.30 -4.22
C ASP A 78 -0.94 -13.11 -5.16
N GLN A 79 -2.14 -12.51 -5.24
CA GLN A 79 -2.36 -11.26 -5.99
C GLN A 79 -1.50 -10.11 -5.47
N GLY A 80 -1.40 -9.94 -4.14
CA GLY A 80 -0.55 -8.91 -3.54
C GLY A 80 0.93 -9.12 -3.86
N MET A 81 1.41 -10.36 -3.76
CA MET A 81 2.79 -10.72 -4.12
C MET A 81 3.07 -10.54 -5.61
N ALA A 82 2.13 -10.93 -6.48
CA ALA A 82 2.25 -10.76 -7.92
C ALA A 82 2.32 -9.27 -8.29
N GLN A 83 1.49 -8.44 -7.67
CA GLN A 83 1.54 -6.99 -7.83
C GLN A 83 2.89 -6.42 -7.41
N ARG A 84 3.41 -6.80 -6.24
CA ARG A 84 4.74 -6.37 -5.79
C ARG A 84 5.83 -6.77 -6.79
N ARG A 85 5.82 -8.01 -7.30
CA ARG A 85 6.80 -8.48 -8.28
C ARG A 85 6.70 -7.70 -9.60
N SER A 86 5.48 -7.39 -10.04
CA SER A 86 5.24 -6.55 -11.21
C SER A 86 5.78 -5.14 -10.99
N ASP A 87 5.50 -4.53 -9.85
CA ASP A 87 5.96 -3.18 -9.52
C ASP A 87 7.48 -3.13 -9.37
N ASP A 88 8.10 -4.14 -8.76
CA ASP A 88 9.57 -4.29 -8.66
C ASP A 88 10.23 -4.53 -10.02
N ALA A 89 9.54 -5.20 -10.96
CA ALA A 89 10.02 -5.41 -12.33
C ALA A 89 9.94 -4.14 -13.19
N ASN A 90 8.88 -3.34 -12.98
CA ASN A 90 8.67 -2.08 -13.69
C ASN A 90 9.38 -0.89 -13.02
N ARG A 91 9.86 -1.05 -11.78
CA ARG A 91 10.62 -0.01 -11.09
C ARG A 91 11.87 0.29 -11.90
N ALA A 92 11.99 1.54 -12.35
CA ALA A 92 13.18 2.04 -13.02
C ALA A 92 14.39 1.75 -12.13
N ARG A 93 15.15 0.72 -12.50
CA ARG A 93 16.48 0.48 -11.95
C ARG A 93 17.36 1.51 -12.61
N PHE A 94 17.40 2.72 -12.03
CA PHE A 94 18.47 3.66 -12.32
C PHE A 94 19.77 2.99 -11.86
N GLY A 95 20.33 2.19 -12.76
CA GLY A 95 21.57 1.48 -12.51
C GLY A 95 22.67 2.52 -12.39
N CYS A 96 23.31 2.60 -11.22
CA CYS A 96 24.71 2.94 -11.22
C CYS A 96 25.37 1.79 -11.98
N ASP A 97 25.68 1.98 -13.26
CA ASP A 97 26.32 0.96 -14.09
C ASP A 97 27.54 0.43 -13.34
N ARG A 98 27.62 -0.88 -13.08
CA ARG A 98 28.79 -1.51 -12.44
C ARG A 98 30.10 -1.24 -13.21
N PHE A 99 30.00 -0.79 -14.47
CA PHE A 99 31.10 -0.43 -15.35
C PHE A 99 31.35 1.08 -15.49
N SER A 100 30.60 1.93 -14.77
CA SER A 100 30.85 3.37 -14.74
C SER A 100 32.06 3.68 -13.85
N ALA A 101 33.25 3.57 -14.44
CA ALA A 101 34.53 4.01 -13.87
C ALA A 101 34.68 5.54 -13.85
N PHE A 102 33.59 6.29 -13.70
CA PHE A 102 33.63 7.76 -13.64
C PHE A 102 33.24 8.24 -12.23
N PRO A 103 34.10 9.04 -11.55
CA PRO A 103 33.95 9.41 -10.14
C PRO A 103 32.87 10.48 -9.89
N TRP A 104 31.99 10.74 -10.85
CA TRP A 104 30.97 11.80 -10.75
C TRP A 104 29.64 11.20 -10.28
N GLY A 105 29.59 10.92 -8.98
CA GLY A 105 28.44 10.36 -8.28
C GLY A 105 27.23 11.28 -8.28
N ARG A 106 26.32 11.05 -9.23
CA ARG A 106 24.88 11.29 -9.03
C ARG A 106 24.10 10.13 -9.64
N CYS A 107 23.80 9.13 -8.82
CA CYS A 107 22.67 8.25 -9.09
C CYS A 107 21.41 9.06 -8.72
N TRP A 108 20.50 9.23 -9.69
CA TRP A 108 19.26 9.98 -9.53
C TRP A 108 18.15 9.07 -9.00
#